data_AF-A0A3P4AV31-F1
#
_entry.id   AF-A0A3P4AV31-F1
#
_cell.length_a   1.000
_cell.length_b   1.000
_cell.length_c   1.000
_cell.angle_alpha   90.00
_cell.angle_beta   90.00
_cell.angle_gamma   90.00
#
_symmetry.space_group_name_H-M   'P 1'
#
loop_
_entity.id
_entity.type
_entity.pdbx_description
1 polymer ?
#
loop_
_entity_poly.entity_id
_entity_poly.type
_entity_poly.pdbx_seq_one_letter_code
_entity_poly.pdbx_strand_id
1 'polypeptide(L)'
;MGVRVLFLLLVLLSACKGESMKPLPYLSETPVRAFAAPKPVLEPGKDYYARLKTTKGEILLDLLEKEAPNTANSFVFLALHRYFEGLDWHRVIPGFVAQTGDPTGTGRGGPGYAFGLEIAPGLAFDREGMVGMARTQDPNSNGSQFFITLGPAPHLTGQYTLFAKVVEGMEVARRLAPTEGPSATGAEDKLLAVEILVKE
;
A
#
# COMPACT_ATOMS: atom_id res chain seq x y z
N MET A 1 13.99 -2.67 54.44
CA MET A 1 13.96 -3.54 53.23
C MET A 1 12.84 -3.04 52.34
N GLY A 2 13.20 -2.42 51.22
CA GLY A 2 12.31 -1.58 50.40
C GLY A 2 11.36 -2.38 49.51
N VAL A 3 10.09 -1.98 49.50
CA VAL A 3 9.07 -2.46 48.57
C VAL A 3 9.24 -1.70 47.25
N ARG A 4 9.54 -2.42 46.17
CA ARG A 4 9.57 -1.87 44.80
C ARG A 4 8.15 -1.73 44.28
N VAL A 5 7.67 -0.49 44.16
CA VAL A 5 6.44 -0.17 43.43
C VAL A 5 6.80 -0.08 41.95
N LEU A 6 6.34 -1.07 41.17
CA LEU A 6 6.48 -1.09 39.72
C LEU A 6 5.43 -0.15 39.12
N PHE A 7 5.86 1.02 38.68
CA PHE A 7 5.02 1.93 37.89
C PHE A 7 4.82 1.33 36.50
N LEU A 8 3.66 0.70 36.28
CA LEU A 8 3.18 0.34 34.95
C LEU A 8 2.78 1.64 34.25
N LEU A 9 3.66 2.15 33.39
CA LEU A 9 3.39 3.34 32.57
C LEU A 9 2.37 2.97 31.50
N LEU A 10 1.08 3.14 31.82
CA LEU A 10 -0.01 3.03 30.85
C LEU A 10 0.07 4.24 29.92
N VAL A 11 0.60 4.04 28.71
CA VAL A 11 0.58 5.06 27.66
C VAL A 11 -0.87 5.22 27.22
N LEU A 12 -1.55 6.22 27.76
CA LEU A 12 -2.84 6.69 27.26
C LEU A 12 -2.61 7.34 25.90
N LEU A 13 -2.90 6.59 24.84
CA LEU A 13 -3.11 7.14 23.50
C LEU A 13 -4.27 8.13 23.60
N SER A 14 -3.96 9.40 23.32
CA SER A 14 -4.95 10.47 23.21
C SER A 14 -5.89 10.16 22.05
N ALA A 15 -7.08 9.64 22.35
CA ALA A 15 -8.15 9.49 21.39
C ALA A 15 -8.69 10.87 21.01
N CYS A 16 -8.21 11.41 19.89
CA CYS A 16 -8.99 12.41 19.15
C CYS A 16 -10.31 11.75 18.74
N LYS A 17 -11.45 12.45 18.94
CA LYS A 17 -12.75 12.03 18.40
C LYS A 17 -12.64 11.73 16.90
N GLY A 18 -13.11 10.56 16.45
CA GLY A 18 -13.40 10.33 15.02
C GLY A 18 -13.16 8.89 14.58
N GLU A 19 -14.25 8.13 14.48
CA GLU A 19 -14.43 6.88 13.71
C GLU A 19 -13.45 5.72 14.02
N SER A 20 -13.98 4.63 14.60
CA SER A 20 -13.20 3.41 14.84
C SER A 20 -12.90 2.67 13.54
N MET A 21 -11.66 2.23 13.37
CA MET A 21 -11.25 1.34 12.29
C MET A 21 -11.02 -0.06 12.85
N LYS A 22 -11.67 -1.06 12.25
CA LYS A 22 -11.56 -2.46 12.65
C LYS A 22 -10.71 -3.25 11.65
N PRO A 23 -9.70 -4.02 12.11
CA PRO A 23 -8.91 -4.86 11.22
C PRO A 23 -9.73 -6.05 10.69
N LEU A 24 -9.54 -6.36 9.41
CA LEU A 24 -9.99 -7.61 8.81
C LEU A 24 -8.97 -8.72 9.05
N PRO A 25 -9.42 -9.94 9.39
CA PRO A 25 -8.51 -11.07 9.57
C PRO A 25 -7.92 -11.51 8.22
N TYR A 26 -6.67 -11.96 8.24
CA TYR A 26 -6.07 -12.64 7.09
C TYR A 26 -6.86 -13.91 6.72
N LEU A 27 -6.90 -14.21 5.43
CA LEU A 27 -7.53 -15.39 4.84
C LEU A 27 -6.53 -16.53 4.57
N SER A 28 -5.26 -16.34 4.87
CA SER A 28 -4.22 -17.39 4.84
C SER A 28 -3.28 -17.28 6.03
N GLU A 29 -2.70 -18.41 6.44
CA GLU A 29 -1.70 -18.46 7.51
C GLU A 29 -0.30 -18.04 7.03
N THR A 30 0.00 -18.27 5.75
CA THR A 30 1.28 -17.95 5.10
C THR A 30 1.06 -17.14 3.82
N PRO A 31 2.10 -16.45 3.30
CA PRO A 31 2.00 -15.71 2.04
C PRO A 31 1.64 -16.59 0.84
N VAL A 32 0.60 -16.20 0.10
CA VAL A 32 0.24 -16.80 -1.20
C VAL A 32 0.62 -15.82 -2.30
N ARG A 33 1.42 -16.27 -3.30
CA ARG A 33 2.03 -15.37 -4.32
C ARG A 33 1.45 -15.50 -5.73
N ALA A 34 0.48 -16.37 -5.94
CA ALA A 34 -0.14 -16.58 -7.25
C ALA A 34 -1.60 -17.00 -7.10
N PHE A 35 -2.44 -16.46 -7.98
CA PHE A 35 -3.87 -16.70 -8.05
C PHE A 35 -4.31 -16.71 -9.51
N ALA A 36 -5.40 -17.43 -9.82
CA ALA A 36 -6.02 -17.37 -11.13
C ALA A 36 -6.82 -16.08 -11.35
N ALA A 37 -7.44 -15.54 -10.28
CA ALA A 37 -8.18 -14.28 -10.25
C ALA A 37 -8.43 -13.88 -8.78
N PRO A 38 -8.66 -12.58 -8.47
CA PRO A 38 -9.07 -12.15 -7.15
C PRO A 38 -10.55 -12.49 -6.91
N LYS A 39 -10.88 -12.92 -5.69
CA LYS A 39 -12.28 -13.06 -5.26
C LYS A 39 -12.83 -11.69 -4.81
N PRO A 40 -14.15 -11.44 -4.92
CA PRO A 40 -14.77 -10.29 -4.29
C PRO A 40 -14.63 -10.37 -2.76
N VAL A 41 -14.06 -9.32 -2.15
CA VAL A 41 -13.84 -9.20 -0.70
C VAL A 41 -14.31 -7.85 -0.13
N LEU A 42 -14.67 -6.90 -1.01
CA LEU A 42 -15.22 -5.61 -0.60
C LEU A 42 -16.73 -5.69 -0.42
N GLU A 43 -17.23 -5.07 0.64
CA GLU A 43 -18.64 -4.89 0.94
C GLU A 43 -19.12 -3.52 0.47
N PRO A 44 -20.28 -3.41 -0.20
CA PRO A 44 -20.82 -2.12 -0.62
C PRO A 44 -21.04 -1.14 0.55
N GLY A 45 -20.64 0.11 0.37
CA GLY A 45 -20.87 1.19 1.35
C GLY A 45 -19.91 1.18 2.54
N LYS A 46 -18.87 0.34 2.53
CA LYS A 46 -17.77 0.37 3.49
C LYS A 46 -16.60 1.17 2.93
N ASP A 47 -15.93 1.91 3.81
CA ASP A 47 -14.69 2.61 3.48
C ASP A 47 -13.49 1.78 4.00
N TYR A 48 -12.51 1.54 3.15
CA TYR A 48 -11.37 0.66 3.43
C TYR A 48 -10.07 1.43 3.55
N TYR A 49 -9.22 1.00 4.49
CA TYR A 49 -7.88 1.53 4.69
C TYR A 49 -6.86 0.39 4.68
N ALA A 50 -5.63 0.71 4.34
CA ALA A 50 -4.53 -0.24 4.37
C ALA A 50 -3.34 0.32 5.15
N ARG A 51 -2.96 -0.35 6.23
CA ARG A 51 -1.75 -0.05 6.99
C ARG A 51 -0.59 -0.87 6.44
N LEU A 52 0.31 -0.19 5.73
CA LEU A 52 1.57 -0.76 5.26
C LEU A 52 2.59 -0.71 6.40
N LYS A 53 3.03 -1.88 6.88
CA LYS A 53 4.10 -1.99 7.87
C LYS A 53 5.40 -2.17 7.12
N THR A 54 6.33 -1.22 7.23
CA THR A 54 7.62 -1.26 6.52
C THR A 54 8.80 -1.31 7.50
N THR A 55 9.99 -1.57 6.99
CA THR A 55 11.25 -1.43 7.75
C THR A 55 11.52 0.01 8.22
N LYS A 56 10.83 1.03 7.68
CA LYS A 56 10.98 2.45 8.06
C LYS A 56 9.86 3.00 8.95
N GLY A 57 8.86 2.18 9.28
CA GLY A 57 7.66 2.57 10.02
C GLY A 57 6.37 2.21 9.27
N GLU A 58 5.26 2.77 9.72
CA GLU A 58 3.93 2.50 9.16
C GLU A 58 3.46 3.62 8.23
N ILE A 59 2.70 3.26 7.20
CA ILE A 59 2.03 4.18 6.27
C ILE A 59 0.56 3.78 6.22
N LEU A 60 -0.36 4.71 6.40
CA LEU A 60 -1.79 4.46 6.29
C LEU A 60 -2.32 4.99 4.96
N LEU A 61 -2.97 4.12 4.21
CA LEU A 61 -3.64 4.44 2.96
C LEU A 61 -5.16 4.49 3.17
N ASP A 62 -5.81 5.51 2.61
CA ASP A 62 -7.26 5.55 2.36
C ASP A 62 -7.49 5.01 0.95
N LEU A 63 -8.23 3.90 0.82
CA LEU A 63 -8.52 3.27 -0.47
C LEU A 63 -9.67 4.00 -1.16
N LEU A 64 -9.64 4.03 -2.49
CA LEU A 64 -10.61 4.71 -3.34
C LEU A 64 -11.49 3.67 -4.04
N GLU A 65 -12.13 2.78 -3.27
CA GLU A 65 -12.90 1.65 -3.81
C GLU A 65 -14.11 2.07 -4.66
N LYS A 66 -14.60 3.31 -4.52
CA LYS A 66 -15.68 3.84 -5.36
C LYS A 66 -15.16 4.22 -6.75
N GLU A 67 -13.96 4.78 -6.81
CA GLU A 67 -13.31 5.26 -8.03
C GLU A 67 -12.57 4.15 -8.79
N ALA A 68 -12.00 3.18 -8.09
CA ALA A 68 -11.24 2.06 -8.65
C ALA A 68 -11.61 0.71 -7.99
N PRO A 69 -12.87 0.24 -8.16
CA PRO A 69 -13.40 -0.91 -7.42
C PRO A 69 -12.66 -2.22 -7.69
N ASN A 70 -12.26 -2.49 -8.95
CA ASN A 70 -11.57 -3.74 -9.26
C ASN A 70 -10.14 -3.73 -8.69
N THR A 71 -9.48 -2.58 -8.77
CA THR A 71 -8.13 -2.38 -8.24
C THR A 71 -8.12 -2.46 -6.72
N ALA A 72 -9.02 -1.76 -6.05
CA ALA A 72 -9.15 -1.83 -4.59
C ALA A 72 -9.47 -3.25 -4.13
N ASN A 73 -10.39 -3.95 -4.81
CA ASN A 73 -10.71 -5.34 -4.48
C ASN A 73 -9.52 -6.27 -4.66
N SER A 74 -8.80 -6.15 -5.78
CA SER A 74 -7.57 -6.90 -6.05
C SER A 74 -6.52 -6.67 -4.95
N PHE A 75 -6.24 -5.41 -4.61
CA PHE A 75 -5.29 -5.06 -3.57
C PHE A 75 -5.68 -5.63 -2.19
N VAL A 76 -6.94 -5.45 -1.78
CA VAL A 76 -7.44 -5.97 -0.50
C VAL A 76 -7.39 -7.49 -0.47
N PHE A 77 -7.84 -8.17 -1.54
CA PHE A 77 -7.78 -9.63 -1.65
C PHE A 77 -6.34 -10.14 -1.48
N LEU A 78 -5.37 -9.54 -2.18
CA LEU A 78 -3.96 -9.90 -2.07
C LEU A 78 -3.42 -9.66 -0.65
N ALA A 79 -3.73 -8.51 -0.05
CA ALA A 79 -3.31 -8.18 1.32
C ALA A 79 -3.87 -9.18 2.35
N LEU A 80 -5.16 -9.54 2.24
CA LEU A 80 -5.80 -10.54 3.11
C LEU A 80 -5.15 -11.93 2.97
N HIS A 81 -4.53 -12.24 1.83
CA HIS A 81 -3.75 -13.45 1.62
C HIS A 81 -2.24 -13.28 1.86
N ARG A 82 -1.87 -12.23 2.61
CA ARG A 82 -0.47 -11.96 3.01
C ARG A 82 0.46 -11.83 1.81
N TYR A 83 -0.07 -11.50 0.62
CA TYR A 83 0.65 -11.46 -0.64
C TYR A 83 1.81 -10.46 -0.62
N PHE A 84 1.72 -9.41 0.18
CA PHE A 84 2.70 -8.32 0.22
C PHE A 84 3.78 -8.51 1.28
N GLU A 85 3.71 -9.55 2.11
CA GLU A 85 4.64 -9.73 3.23
C GLU A 85 6.07 -9.99 2.75
N GLY A 86 7.02 -9.26 3.31
CA GLY A 86 8.44 -9.36 3.02
C GLY A 86 8.84 -8.89 1.62
N LEU A 87 7.95 -8.22 0.86
CA LEU A 87 8.29 -7.74 -0.48
C LEU A 87 9.20 -6.52 -0.44
N ASP A 88 10.08 -6.41 -1.43
CA ASP A 88 11.01 -5.30 -1.53
C ASP A 88 10.33 -4.05 -2.10
N TRP A 89 10.77 -2.89 -1.60
CA TRP A 89 10.63 -1.61 -2.31
C TRP A 89 11.69 -1.55 -3.41
N HIS A 90 11.50 -2.37 -4.45
CA HIS A 90 12.50 -2.64 -5.48
C HIS A 90 12.85 -1.40 -6.33
N ARG A 91 11.98 -0.39 -6.36
CA ARG A 91 12.19 0.84 -7.14
C ARG A 91 11.80 2.09 -6.35
N VAL A 92 12.79 2.85 -5.89
CA VAL A 92 12.58 4.09 -5.15
C VAL A 92 13.42 5.21 -5.76
N ILE A 93 12.72 6.24 -6.25
CA ILE A 93 13.31 7.44 -6.86
C ILE A 93 12.85 8.66 -6.06
N PRO A 94 13.76 9.32 -5.33
CA PRO A 94 13.44 10.52 -4.54
C PRO A 94 12.73 11.59 -5.37
N GLY A 95 11.66 12.16 -4.81
CA GLY A 95 10.85 13.19 -5.46
C GLY A 95 9.93 12.68 -6.58
N PHE A 96 9.93 11.37 -6.87
CA PHE A 96 9.07 10.78 -7.89
C PHE A 96 8.18 9.66 -7.34
N VAL A 97 8.69 8.45 -7.17
CA VAL A 97 7.89 7.30 -6.70
C VAL A 97 8.68 6.33 -5.83
N ALA A 98 7.99 5.67 -4.91
CA ALA A 98 8.41 4.44 -4.25
C ALA A 98 7.48 3.30 -4.69
N GLN A 99 8.03 2.26 -5.33
CA GLN A 99 7.30 1.18 -5.98
C GLN A 99 7.66 -0.18 -5.35
N THR A 100 6.63 -1.00 -5.14
CA THR A 100 6.70 -2.34 -4.54
C THR A 100 5.64 -3.27 -5.14
N GLY A 101 5.38 -4.43 -4.52
CA GLY A 101 4.33 -5.37 -4.92
C GLY A 101 4.77 -6.43 -5.92
N ASP A 102 6.07 -6.55 -6.21
CA ASP A 102 6.63 -7.64 -7.01
C ASP A 102 7.14 -8.77 -6.09
N PRO A 103 6.58 -9.99 -6.15
CA PRO A 103 7.02 -11.13 -5.34
C PRO A 103 8.41 -11.67 -5.70
N THR A 104 8.94 -11.30 -6.87
CA THR A 104 10.26 -11.71 -7.36
C THR A 104 11.35 -10.68 -7.07
N GLY A 105 10.97 -9.44 -6.74
CA GLY A 105 11.89 -8.30 -6.59
C GLY A 105 12.50 -7.78 -7.90
N THR A 106 12.15 -8.33 -9.07
CA THR A 106 12.78 -8.00 -10.35
C THR A 106 12.16 -6.80 -11.10
N GLY A 107 11.04 -6.29 -10.60
CA GLY A 107 10.15 -5.34 -11.26
C GLY A 107 9.22 -5.98 -12.32
N ARG A 108 9.22 -7.30 -12.50
CA ARG A 108 8.50 -8.01 -13.57
C ARG A 108 7.49 -9.05 -13.09
N GLY A 109 7.48 -9.37 -11.80
CA GLY A 109 6.53 -10.33 -11.24
C GLY A 109 5.13 -9.73 -11.04
N GLY A 110 4.19 -10.60 -10.67
CA GLY A 110 2.79 -10.26 -10.45
C GLY A 110 2.02 -11.39 -9.76
N PRO A 111 0.70 -11.25 -9.59
CA PRO A 111 -0.11 -12.15 -8.77
C PRO A 111 -0.63 -13.37 -9.52
N GLY A 112 -0.16 -13.63 -10.74
CA GLY A 112 -0.65 -14.72 -11.60
C GLY A 112 -1.86 -14.36 -12.46
N TYR A 113 -2.39 -13.14 -12.34
CA TYR A 113 -3.45 -12.58 -13.17
C TYR A 113 -3.17 -11.11 -13.50
N ALA A 114 -3.94 -10.58 -14.45
CA ALA A 114 -3.93 -9.17 -14.81
C ALA A 114 -5.35 -8.63 -15.02
N PHE A 115 -5.53 -7.31 -14.92
CA PHE A 115 -6.81 -6.63 -15.10
C PHE A 115 -6.66 -5.21 -15.69
N GLY A 116 -7.79 -4.64 -16.06
CA GLY A 116 -7.91 -3.35 -16.76
C GLY A 116 -7.55 -2.13 -15.92
N LEU A 117 -7.22 -1.05 -16.63
CA LEU A 117 -7.06 0.31 -16.13
C LEU A 117 -8.42 0.89 -15.68
N GLU A 118 -8.42 1.59 -14.55
CA GLU A 118 -9.59 2.31 -14.02
C GLU A 118 -9.22 3.78 -13.87
N ILE A 119 -9.81 4.66 -14.69
CA ILE A 119 -9.59 6.11 -14.62
C ILE A 119 -10.88 6.78 -14.13
N ALA A 120 -10.83 7.36 -12.94
CA ALA A 120 -11.91 8.17 -12.41
C ALA A 120 -11.69 9.67 -12.67
N PRO A 121 -12.74 10.44 -12.99
CA PRO A 121 -12.64 11.87 -13.19
C PRO A 121 -12.25 12.57 -11.88
N GLY A 122 -11.42 13.62 -11.96
CA GLY A 122 -11.01 14.43 -10.82
C GLY A 122 -9.87 13.85 -9.97
N LEU A 123 -9.42 12.63 -10.25
CA LEU A 123 -8.21 12.06 -9.64
C LEU A 123 -6.96 12.44 -10.46
N ALA A 124 -5.92 12.89 -9.77
CA ALA A 124 -4.66 13.28 -10.38
C ALA A 124 -3.47 12.97 -9.47
N PHE A 125 -2.31 12.68 -10.06
CA PHE A 125 -1.03 12.58 -9.36
C PHE A 125 -0.40 13.98 -9.23
N ASP A 126 -1.12 14.92 -8.62
CA ASP A 126 -0.78 16.35 -8.52
C ASP A 126 0.06 16.72 -7.29
N ARG A 127 0.20 15.78 -6.34
CA ARG A 127 0.98 15.90 -5.11
C ARG A 127 1.58 14.55 -4.71
N GLU A 128 2.42 14.57 -3.69
CA GLU A 128 2.89 13.33 -3.05
C GLU A 128 1.75 12.57 -2.35
N GLY A 129 1.99 11.30 -2.06
CA GLY A 129 1.06 10.45 -1.33
C GLY A 129 -0.06 9.87 -2.18
N MET A 130 -0.16 10.18 -3.47
CA MET A 130 -1.08 9.50 -4.38
C MET A 130 -0.54 8.10 -4.72
N VAL A 131 -1.39 7.07 -4.64
CA VAL A 131 -1.01 5.67 -4.83
C VAL A 131 -1.60 5.13 -6.13
N GLY A 132 -0.72 4.68 -7.02
CA GLY A 132 -1.09 4.17 -8.33
C GLY A 132 -0.69 2.72 -8.54
N MET A 133 -1.44 2.01 -9.39
CA MET A 133 -1.03 0.69 -9.87
C MET A 133 0.07 0.82 -10.91
N ALA A 134 1.17 0.10 -10.74
CA ALA A 134 2.15 -0.05 -11.81
C ALA A 134 1.61 -1.03 -12.87
N ARG A 135 1.93 -0.75 -14.13
CA ARG A 135 1.55 -1.57 -15.28
C ARG A 135 2.63 -1.50 -16.36
N THR A 136 2.56 -2.44 -17.29
CA THR A 136 3.30 -2.36 -18.56
C THR A 136 2.62 -1.34 -19.49
N GLN A 137 3.08 -1.26 -20.75
CA GLN A 137 2.42 -0.42 -21.76
C GLN A 137 0.97 -0.84 -22.04
N ASP A 138 0.61 -2.11 -21.81
CA ASP A 138 -0.75 -2.62 -21.95
C ASP A 138 -1.66 -2.09 -20.82
N PRO A 139 -2.76 -1.37 -21.13
CA PRO A 139 -3.74 -0.93 -20.14
C PRO A 139 -4.40 -2.07 -19.34
N ASN A 140 -4.36 -3.32 -19.84
CA ASN A 140 -4.91 -4.50 -19.15
C ASN A 140 -3.87 -5.29 -18.36
N SER A 141 -2.73 -4.67 -18.03
CA SER A 141 -1.62 -5.32 -17.31
C SER A 141 -1.48 -4.89 -15.86
N ASN A 142 -2.51 -4.31 -15.25
CA ASN A 142 -2.52 -4.09 -13.81
C ASN A 142 -2.45 -5.46 -13.11
N GLY A 143 -1.61 -5.58 -12.07
CA GLY A 143 -1.42 -6.81 -11.33
C GLY A 143 -1.35 -6.53 -9.82
N SER A 144 -0.17 -6.72 -9.23
CA SER A 144 0.06 -6.51 -7.79
C SER A 144 1.00 -5.36 -7.49
N GLN A 145 1.77 -4.90 -8.47
CA GLN A 145 2.73 -3.82 -8.26
C GLN A 145 2.03 -2.48 -8.14
N PHE A 146 2.40 -1.70 -7.15
CA PHE A 146 1.89 -0.36 -6.93
C PHE A 146 3.01 0.59 -6.53
N PHE A 147 2.74 1.88 -6.62
CA PHE A 147 3.68 2.91 -6.22
C PHE A 147 3.01 4.00 -5.40
N ILE A 148 3.77 4.63 -4.52
CA ILE A 148 3.42 5.86 -3.80
C ILE A 148 4.21 6.99 -4.45
N THR A 149 3.54 8.06 -4.85
CA THR A 149 4.22 9.27 -5.33
C THR A 149 4.95 9.98 -4.19
N LEU A 150 6.22 10.34 -4.40
CA LEU A 150 7.06 11.09 -3.46
C LEU A 150 7.16 12.59 -3.81
N GLY A 151 6.34 13.03 -4.77
CA GLY A 151 6.22 14.38 -5.30
C GLY A 151 5.17 14.43 -6.41
N PRO A 152 4.79 15.61 -6.92
CA PRO A 152 3.88 15.74 -8.04
C PRO A 152 4.37 14.97 -9.28
N ALA A 153 3.50 14.16 -9.87
CA ALA A 153 3.77 13.37 -11.07
C ALA A 153 2.62 13.45 -12.10
N PRO A 154 2.26 14.66 -12.58
CA PRO A 154 1.05 14.86 -13.39
C PRO A 154 1.03 14.05 -14.69
N HIS A 155 2.20 13.71 -15.24
CA HIS A 155 2.34 12.87 -16.43
C HIS A 155 1.82 11.43 -16.24
N LEU A 156 1.61 10.98 -15.01
CA LEU A 156 0.98 9.68 -14.69
C LEU A 156 -0.56 9.76 -14.68
N THR A 157 -1.13 10.96 -14.61
CA THR A 157 -2.58 11.18 -14.51
C THR A 157 -3.28 10.70 -15.78
N GLY A 158 -4.34 9.92 -15.61
CA GLY A 158 -5.07 9.30 -16.73
C GLY A 158 -4.31 8.13 -17.40
N GLN A 159 -3.07 7.85 -16.98
CA GLN A 159 -2.24 6.76 -17.52
C GLN A 159 -2.18 5.56 -16.58
N TYR A 160 -2.36 5.77 -15.27
CA TYR A 160 -2.30 4.73 -14.24
C TYR A 160 -3.54 4.82 -13.35
N THR A 161 -4.04 3.68 -12.88
CA THR A 161 -5.15 3.66 -11.92
C THR A 161 -4.66 4.27 -10.62
N LEU A 162 -5.31 5.35 -10.17
CA LEU A 162 -5.12 5.93 -8.84
C LEU A 162 -6.17 5.31 -7.92
N PHE A 163 -5.75 4.43 -7.01
CA PHE A 163 -6.68 3.62 -6.19
C PHE A 163 -6.58 3.87 -4.70
N ALA A 164 -5.62 4.67 -4.24
CA ALA A 164 -5.49 5.04 -2.84
C ALA A 164 -4.72 6.35 -2.67
N LYS A 165 -4.75 6.91 -1.47
CA LYS A 165 -3.91 8.04 -1.05
C LYS A 165 -3.36 7.79 0.36
N VAL A 166 -2.14 8.23 0.60
CA VAL A 166 -1.53 8.24 1.94
C VAL A 166 -2.24 9.28 2.79
N VAL A 167 -2.74 8.87 3.95
CA VAL A 167 -3.37 9.75 4.94
C VAL A 167 -2.53 9.91 6.21
N GLU A 168 -1.65 8.95 6.51
CA GLU A 168 -0.65 9.05 7.59
C GLU A 168 0.66 8.37 7.17
N GLY A 169 1.79 8.83 7.71
CA GLY A 169 3.10 8.20 7.47
C GLY A 169 3.78 8.61 6.15
N MET A 170 3.43 9.75 5.56
CA MET A 170 4.09 10.20 4.33
C MET A 170 5.60 10.44 4.52
N GLU A 171 6.01 10.87 5.72
CA GLU A 171 7.42 10.96 6.11
C GLU A 171 8.12 9.59 6.16
N VAL A 172 7.40 8.51 6.44
CA VAL A 172 7.93 7.15 6.36
C VAL A 172 8.19 6.78 4.89
N ALA A 173 7.22 7.05 3.99
CA ALA A 173 7.38 6.81 2.56
C ALA A 173 8.58 7.57 1.98
N ARG A 174 8.79 8.84 2.39
CA ARG A 174 9.96 9.64 1.96
C ARG A 174 11.31 9.10 2.47
N ARG A 175 11.33 8.32 3.55
CA ARG A 175 12.55 7.75 4.14
C ARG A 175 12.92 6.38 3.57
N LEU A 176 12.10 5.82 2.68
CA LEU A 176 12.46 4.60 1.96
C LEU A 176 13.76 4.83 1.18
N ALA A 177 14.65 3.85 1.27
CA ALA A 177 15.98 3.90 0.70
C ALA A 177 15.92 4.04 -0.83
N PRO A 178 16.59 5.05 -1.41
CA PRO A 178 16.68 5.16 -2.86
C PRO A 178 17.37 3.93 -3.45
N THR A 179 16.82 3.41 -4.54
CA THR A 179 17.39 2.26 -5.28
C THR A 179 17.94 2.65 -6.65
N GLU A 180 17.59 3.85 -7.13
CA GLU A 180 18.07 4.40 -8.40
C GLU A 180 18.70 5.79 -8.21
N GLY A 181 19.54 6.19 -9.17
CA GLY A 181 20.18 7.50 -9.19
C GLY A 181 21.39 7.64 -8.24
N PRO A 182 21.95 8.85 -8.12
CA PRO A 182 23.19 9.10 -7.38
C PRO A 182 23.07 8.90 -5.86
N SER A 183 21.83 8.86 -5.35
CA SER A 183 21.55 8.63 -3.92
C SER A 183 21.25 7.17 -3.60
N ALA A 184 21.40 6.25 -4.55
CA ALA A 184 21.16 4.82 -4.33
C ALA A 184 22.07 4.29 -3.21
N THR A 185 21.49 3.65 -2.21
CA THR A 185 22.22 3.24 -0.99
C THR A 185 22.53 1.75 -0.93
N GLY A 186 21.90 0.93 -1.78
CA GLY A 186 21.93 -0.54 -1.69
C GLY A 186 21.19 -1.12 -0.48
N ALA A 187 20.55 -0.28 0.35
CA ALA A 187 19.70 -0.76 1.44
C ALA A 187 18.37 -1.31 0.90
N GLU A 188 17.95 -2.46 1.42
CA GLU A 188 16.72 -3.15 1.03
C GLU A 188 15.61 -2.89 2.04
N ASP A 189 14.80 -1.85 1.81
CA ASP A 189 13.58 -1.69 2.58
C ASP A 189 12.51 -2.67 2.16
N LYS A 190 11.77 -3.19 3.13
CA LYS A 190 10.76 -4.23 2.92
C LYS A 190 9.39 -3.78 3.40
N LEU A 191 8.36 -4.21 2.68
CA LEU A 191 6.96 -4.20 3.10
C LEU A 191 6.74 -5.45 3.95
N LEU A 192 6.79 -5.29 5.27
CA LEU A 192 6.72 -6.38 6.24
C LEU A 192 5.32 -7.02 6.27
N ALA A 193 4.27 -6.19 6.23
CA ALA A 193 2.88 -6.65 6.19
C ALA A 193 1.94 -5.55 5.68
N VAL A 194 0.73 -5.95 5.27
CA VAL A 194 -0.37 -5.05 4.93
C VAL A 194 -1.59 -5.48 5.73
N GLU A 195 -2.03 -4.64 6.66
CA GLU A 195 -3.23 -4.87 7.46
C GLU A 195 -4.38 -4.05 6.88
N ILE A 196 -5.46 -4.72 6.50
CA ILE A 196 -6.66 -4.08 5.99
C ILE A 196 -7.58 -3.69 7.15
N LEU A 197 -8.06 -2.46 7.12
CA LEU A 197 -8.96 -1.90 8.10
C LEU A 197 -10.26 -1.48 7.41
N VAL A 198 -11.37 -1.61 8.12
CA VAL A 198 -12.69 -1.12 7.69
C VAL A 198 -13.14 -0.07 8.68
N LYS A 199 -13.57 1.07 8.16
CA LYS A 199 -14.16 2.13 8.93
C LYS A 199 -15.57 1.73 9.38
N GLU A 200 -15.85 1.80 10.68
CA GLU A 200 -17.14 1.43 11.28
C GLU A 200 -18.20 2.53 11.18
#